data_AF-A0A9D4DPA9-F1
#
_entry.id   AF-A0A9D4DPA9-F1
#
_cell.length_a   1.000
_cell.length_b   1.000
_cell.length_c   1.000
_cell.angle_alpha   90.00
_cell.angle_beta   90.00
_cell.angle_gamma   90.00
#
_symmetry.space_group_name_H-M   'P 1'
#
loop_
_entity.id
_entity.type
_entity.pdbx_description
1 polymer ?
#
loop_
_entity_poly.entity_id
_entity_poly.type
_entity_poly.pdbx_seq_one_letter_code
_entity_poly.pdbx_strand_id
1 'polypeptide(L)'
;MKQGRTLAVTVSRTYEALDNLAVLVYLAVTASRTYEALDNLAVLVYRTLAVTVSRTYEALDNLAVLVYFAVTVSRTYEALDNLAVLVYFAVTASRTYEALDNLAVLVYFAVTVSRTYEASDNLAVLVYFAVTASQTYEALDNLAVLVYFAVTASQTYEALDNLAVLVCYCFPDL
;
A
#
# COMPACT_ATOMS: atom_id res chain seq x y z
N MET A 1 26.33 3.41 -5.50
CA MET A 1 24.91 3.08 -5.67
C MET A 1 24.80 1.62 -6.07
N LYS A 2 24.18 0.80 -5.23
CA LYS A 2 23.81 -0.57 -5.61
C LYS A 2 22.44 -0.51 -6.32
N GLN A 3 22.23 -1.39 -7.30
CA GLN A 3 20.91 -1.62 -7.91
C GLN A 3 20.62 -3.11 -7.78
N GLY A 4 19.46 -3.46 -7.22
CA GLY A 4 18.98 -4.84 -7.11
C GLY A 4 17.92 -5.11 -8.18
N ARG A 5 18.03 -6.26 -8.87
CA ARG A 5 16.98 -6.76 -9.75
C ARG A 5 16.78 -8.24 -9.47
N THR A 6 15.59 -8.59 -9.01
CA THR A 6 15.21 -9.98 -8.75
C THR A 6 14.07 -10.38 -9.69
N LEU A 7 14.24 -11.49 -10.40
CA LEU A 7 13.26 -12.10 -11.29
C LEU A 7 12.96 -13.51 -10.79
N ALA A 8 11.73 -13.81 -10.38
CA ALA A 8 11.37 -15.14 -9.92
C ALA A 8 9.97 -15.59 -10.39
N VAL A 9 9.88 -16.78 -10.99
CA VAL A 9 8.62 -17.31 -11.51
C VAL A 9 7.71 -17.81 -10.38
N THR A 10 8.27 -18.49 -9.38
CA THR A 10 7.52 -18.91 -8.18
C THR A 10 8.40 -18.75 -6.96
N VAL A 11 7.92 -18.01 -5.96
CA VAL A 11 8.61 -17.79 -4.69
C VAL A 11 7.76 -18.35 -3.56
N SER A 12 8.23 -19.43 -2.95
CA SER A 12 7.55 -20.05 -1.82
C SER A 12 7.75 -19.24 -0.54
N ARG A 13 8.99 -18.78 -0.29
CA ARG A 13 9.39 -17.93 0.82
C ARG A 13 10.56 -17.05 0.43
N THR A 14 10.49 -15.77 0.73
CA THR A 14 11.62 -14.84 0.69
C THR A 14 11.75 -14.13 2.02
N TYR A 15 13.00 -13.91 2.40
CA TYR A 15 13.40 -13.06 3.51
C TYR A 15 14.51 -12.20 2.98
N GLU A 16 14.26 -10.90 2.84
CA GLU A 16 15.28 -9.95 2.40
C GLU A 16 15.43 -8.84 3.44
N ALA A 17 16.69 -8.52 3.75
CA ALA A 17 17.07 -7.38 4.54
C ALA A 17 18.06 -6.57 3.69
N LEU A 18 17.65 -5.37 3.27
CA LEU A 18 18.48 -4.50 2.45
C LEU A 18 18.69 -3.16 3.13
N ASP A 19 19.88 -2.62 2.97
CA ASP A 19 20.25 -1.32 3.50
C ASP A 19 20.96 -0.52 2.40
N ASN A 20 20.69 0.79 2.35
CA ASN A 20 21.41 1.77 1.54
C ASN A 20 21.41 1.43 0.04
N LEU A 21 20.22 1.20 -0.52
CA LEU A 21 20.03 0.87 -1.93
C LEU A 21 19.44 2.08 -2.68
N ALA A 22 19.85 2.30 -3.93
CA ALA A 22 19.31 3.42 -4.70
C ALA A 22 17.99 3.04 -5.37
N VAL A 23 17.97 1.86 -5.99
CA VAL A 23 16.79 1.34 -6.69
C VAL A 23 16.72 -0.17 -6.50
N LEU A 24 15.53 -0.67 -6.13
CA LEU A 24 15.19 -2.08 -6.16
C LEU A 24 13.99 -2.30 -7.08
N VAL A 25 14.10 -3.26 -8.00
CA VAL A 25 12.97 -3.68 -8.84
C VAL A 25 12.73 -5.16 -8.66
N TYR A 26 11.52 -5.50 -8.22
CA TYR A 26 11.09 -6.89 -8.02
C TYR A 26 9.99 -7.27 -9.02
N LEU A 27 10.10 -8.48 -9.60
CA LEU A 27 9.07 -9.07 -10.46
C LEU A 27 8.87 -10.55 -10.11
N ALA A 28 7.68 -10.87 -9.60
CA ALA A 28 7.24 -12.26 -9.38
C ALA A 28 5.86 -12.57 -9.97
N VAL A 29 5.63 -13.86 -10.29
CA VAL A 29 4.36 -14.39 -10.83
C VAL A 29 3.53 -15.10 -9.76
N THR A 30 4.15 -15.69 -8.73
CA THR A 30 3.44 -16.18 -7.53
C THR A 30 4.35 -16.09 -6.32
N ALA A 31 3.87 -15.46 -5.24
CA ALA A 31 4.58 -15.36 -3.98
C ALA A 31 3.70 -15.87 -2.84
N SER A 32 4.15 -16.89 -2.10
CA SER A 32 3.36 -17.39 -0.97
C SER A 32 3.67 -16.62 0.31
N ARG A 33 4.94 -16.38 0.64
CA ARG A 33 5.32 -15.63 1.84
C ARG A 33 6.53 -14.74 1.56
N THR A 34 6.36 -13.44 1.64
CA THR A 34 7.46 -12.48 1.55
C THR A 34 7.60 -11.78 2.90
N TYR A 35 8.83 -11.64 3.36
CA TYR A 35 9.19 -10.80 4.50
C TYR A 35 10.33 -9.91 4.05
N GLU A 36 10.11 -8.61 4.07
CA GLU A 36 11.09 -7.64 3.60
C GLU A 36 11.30 -6.57 4.67
N ALA A 37 12.56 -6.31 4.98
CA ALA A 37 12.98 -5.19 5.82
C ALA A 37 13.96 -4.35 5.01
N LEU A 38 13.57 -3.12 4.66
CA LEU A 38 14.41 -2.23 3.88
C LEU A 38 14.64 -0.91 4.62
N ASP A 39 15.89 -0.47 4.63
CA ASP A 39 16.29 0.80 5.21
C ASP A 39 17.03 1.65 4.18
N ASN A 40 16.78 2.95 4.19
CA ASN A 40 17.45 3.98 3.38
C ASN A 40 17.44 3.66 1.89
N LEU A 41 16.24 3.60 1.29
CA LEU A 41 16.06 3.31 -0.13
C LEU A 41 15.55 4.54 -0.87
N ALA A 42 16.20 4.94 -1.97
CA ALA A 42 15.67 6.07 -2.74
C ALA A 42 14.39 5.67 -3.50
N VAL A 43 14.38 4.53 -4.17
CA VAL A 43 13.21 4.07 -4.95
C VAL A 43 13.03 2.55 -4.86
N LEU A 44 11.84 2.11 -4.49
CA LEU A 44 11.39 0.72 -4.57
C LEU A 44 10.27 0.61 -5.60
N VAL A 45 10.45 -0.24 -6.60
CA VAL A 45 9.38 -0.58 -7.55
C VAL A 45 9.11 -2.05 -7.48
N TYR A 46 8.03 -2.39 -6.79
CA TYR A 46 7.50 -3.74 -6.76
C TYR A 46 6.53 -3.90 -7.92
N ARG A 47 7.00 -4.53 -9.01
CA ARG A 47 6.16 -4.86 -10.15
C ARG A 47 5.82 -6.33 -10.10
N THR A 48 4.88 -6.73 -9.25
CA THR A 48 4.36 -8.10 -9.32
C THR A 48 3.27 -8.23 -10.37
N LEU A 49 3.56 -9.02 -11.41
CA LEU A 49 2.51 -9.74 -12.16
C LEU A 49 2.09 -10.98 -11.35
N ALA A 50 1.97 -10.86 -10.03
CA ALA A 50 1.66 -11.96 -9.16
C ALA A 50 0.18 -12.30 -9.33
N VAL A 51 -0.09 -13.49 -9.86
CA VAL A 51 -1.45 -14.04 -9.94
C VAL A 51 -2.01 -14.22 -8.52
N THR A 52 -1.14 -14.50 -7.54
CA THR A 52 -1.47 -14.59 -6.11
C THR A 52 -0.28 -14.24 -5.21
N VAL A 53 -0.46 -13.26 -4.33
CA VAL A 53 0.37 -13.00 -3.14
C VAL A 53 -0.40 -13.43 -1.91
N SER A 54 0.09 -14.44 -1.19
CA SER A 54 -0.70 -15.03 -0.10
C SER A 54 -0.47 -14.37 1.27
N ARG A 55 0.77 -13.97 1.57
CA ARG A 55 1.16 -13.24 2.78
C ARG A 55 2.41 -12.39 2.51
N THR A 56 2.33 -11.12 2.84
CA THR A 56 3.44 -10.18 2.75
C THR A 56 3.55 -9.39 4.04
N TYR A 57 4.78 -9.23 4.52
CA TYR A 57 5.13 -8.38 5.64
C TYR A 57 6.30 -7.49 5.20
N GLU A 58 6.09 -6.19 5.19
CA GLU A 58 7.12 -5.23 4.82
C GLU A 58 7.30 -4.22 5.95
N ALA A 59 8.56 -3.97 6.29
CA ALA A 59 8.97 -2.86 7.15
C ALA A 59 9.96 -2.02 6.35
N LEU A 60 9.54 -0.81 5.96
CA LEU A 60 10.36 0.10 5.14
C LEU A 60 10.61 1.39 5.91
N ASP A 61 11.87 1.79 6.00
CA ASP A 61 12.28 3.05 6.62
C ASP A 61 13.03 3.92 5.60
N ASN A 62 12.74 5.22 5.62
CA ASN A 62 13.38 6.25 4.81
C ASN A 62 13.36 5.93 3.31
N LEU A 63 12.15 5.88 2.73
CA LEU A 63 11.93 5.58 1.33
C LEU A 63 11.43 6.81 0.56
N ALA A 64 12.06 7.19 -0.56
CA ALA A 64 11.52 8.33 -1.32
C ALA A 64 10.27 7.93 -2.13
N VAL A 65 10.31 6.78 -2.80
CA VAL A 65 9.18 6.32 -3.64
C VAL A 65 9.00 4.81 -3.53
N LEU A 66 7.79 4.38 -3.21
CA LEU A 66 7.32 3.00 -3.35
C LEU A 66 6.22 2.93 -4.40
N VAL A 67 6.37 2.03 -5.37
CA VAL A 67 5.30 1.69 -6.31
C VAL A 67 5.04 0.20 -6.28
N TYR A 68 3.81 -0.18 -5.93
CA TYR A 68 3.36 -1.56 -5.84
C TYR A 68 2.23 -1.85 -6.83
N PHE A 69 2.39 -2.93 -7.60
CA PHE A 69 1.34 -3.47 -8.47
C PHE A 69 1.11 -4.94 -8.16
N ALA A 70 -0.15 -5.34 -7.94
CA ALA A 70 -0.53 -6.74 -7.82
C ALA A 70 -1.91 -7.05 -8.44
N VAL A 71 -2.10 -8.32 -8.84
CA VAL A 71 -3.42 -8.80 -9.27
C VAL A 71 -4.22 -9.26 -8.06
N THR A 72 -3.69 -10.20 -7.28
CA THR A 72 -4.38 -10.69 -6.08
C THR A 72 -3.47 -10.64 -4.87
N VAL A 73 -3.94 -9.98 -3.82
CA VAL A 73 -3.27 -9.85 -2.52
C VAL A 73 -4.22 -10.37 -1.45
N SER A 74 -3.85 -11.49 -0.81
CA SER A 74 -4.71 -12.12 0.20
C SER A 74 -4.51 -11.52 1.59
N ARG A 75 -3.27 -11.29 1.99
CA ARG A 75 -2.91 -10.73 3.31
C ARG A 75 -1.62 -9.93 3.21
N THR A 76 -1.70 -8.67 3.59
CA THR A 76 -0.54 -7.77 3.63
C THR A 76 -0.52 -7.02 4.94
N TYR A 77 0.68 -6.86 5.48
CA TYR A 77 0.99 -6.05 6.64
C TYR A 77 2.19 -5.17 6.26
N GLU A 78 1.97 -3.86 6.22
CA GLU A 78 3.02 -2.89 5.88
C GLU A 78 3.18 -1.92 7.05
N ALA A 79 4.43 -1.69 7.43
CA ALA A 79 4.83 -0.64 8.36
C ALA A 79 5.85 0.24 7.62
N LEU A 80 5.47 1.48 7.33
CA LEU A 80 6.26 2.39 6.52
C LEU A 80 6.55 3.66 7.32
N ASP A 81 7.81 4.04 7.41
CA ASP A 81 8.25 5.27 8.08
C ASP A 81 9.02 6.17 7.09
N ASN A 82 8.73 7.46 7.15
CA ASN A 82 9.37 8.52 6.37
C ASN A 82 9.35 8.25 4.86
N LEU A 83 8.15 8.12 4.30
CA LEU A 83 7.94 7.87 2.88
C LEU A 83 7.48 9.13 2.14
N ALA A 84 8.14 9.53 1.06
CA ALA A 84 7.67 10.70 0.31
C ALA A 84 6.46 10.35 -0.57
N VAL A 85 6.49 9.23 -1.28
CA VAL A 85 5.39 8.81 -2.16
C VAL A 85 5.17 7.30 -2.11
N LEU A 86 3.94 6.89 -1.81
CA LEU A 86 3.44 5.53 -1.98
C LEU A 86 2.37 5.49 -3.07
N VAL A 87 2.52 4.57 -4.02
CA VAL A 87 1.50 4.28 -5.02
C VAL A 87 1.20 2.79 -5.03
N TYR A 88 -0.03 2.44 -4.68
CA TYR A 88 -0.49 1.07 -4.59
C TYR A 88 -1.60 0.80 -5.61
N PHE A 89 -1.44 -0.26 -6.39
CA PHE A 89 -2.44 -0.75 -7.33
C PHE A 89 -2.73 -2.24 -7.11
N ALA A 90 -3.98 -2.58 -6.82
CA ALA A 90 -4.43 -3.98 -6.76
C ALA A 90 -5.71 -4.24 -7.57
N VAL A 91 -5.82 -5.41 -8.20
CA VAL A 91 -7.13 -5.86 -8.70
C VAL A 91 -7.97 -6.39 -7.54
N THR A 92 -7.39 -7.19 -6.64
CA THR A 92 -8.09 -7.69 -5.46
C THR A 92 -7.18 -7.66 -4.24
N ALA A 93 -7.62 -6.95 -3.20
CA ALA A 93 -7.02 -6.91 -1.88
C ALA A 93 -8.01 -7.47 -0.85
N SER A 94 -7.70 -8.61 -0.24
CA SER A 94 -8.62 -9.28 0.69
C SER A 94 -8.46 -8.82 2.13
N ARG A 95 -7.21 -8.63 2.60
CA ARG A 95 -6.89 -8.12 3.93
C ARG A 95 -5.60 -7.33 3.87
N THR A 96 -5.68 -6.03 4.07
CA THR A 96 -4.53 -5.14 4.18
C THR A 96 -4.54 -4.48 5.55
N TYR A 97 -3.36 -4.35 6.12
CA TYR A 97 -3.09 -3.64 7.35
C TYR A 97 -1.89 -2.75 7.09
N GLU A 98 -2.08 -1.45 7.17
CA GLU A 98 -1.03 -0.46 6.87
C GLU A 98 -0.87 0.47 8.07
N ALA A 99 0.38 0.65 8.50
CA ALA A 99 0.77 1.63 9.50
C ALA A 99 1.81 2.56 8.86
N LEU A 100 1.46 3.84 8.72
CA LEU A 100 2.19 4.80 7.90
C LEU A 100 2.56 6.03 8.74
N ASP A 101 3.85 6.28 8.94
CA ASP A 101 4.32 7.48 9.64
C ASP A 101 5.06 8.42 8.67
N ASN A 102 4.71 9.70 8.72
CA ASN A 102 5.32 10.79 7.94
C ASN A 102 5.31 10.52 6.42
N LEU A 103 4.11 10.36 5.86
CA LEU A 103 3.91 10.14 4.43
C LEU A 103 3.48 11.42 3.72
N ALA A 104 4.21 11.87 2.69
CA ALA A 104 3.76 13.06 1.97
C ALA A 104 2.58 12.75 1.03
N VAL A 105 2.63 11.63 0.28
CA VAL A 105 1.55 11.28 -0.65
C VAL A 105 1.29 9.78 -0.66
N LEU A 106 0.03 9.39 -0.44
CA LEU A 106 -0.50 8.06 -0.68
C LEU A 106 -1.50 8.09 -1.83
N VAL A 107 -1.28 7.24 -2.84
CA VAL A 107 -2.27 6.95 -3.87
C VAL A 107 -2.59 5.46 -3.84
N TYR A 108 -3.82 5.13 -3.47
CA TYR A 108 -4.33 3.77 -3.44
C TYR A 108 -5.41 3.58 -4.50
N PHE A 109 -5.26 2.54 -5.32
CA PHE A 109 -6.25 2.19 -6.32
C PHE A 109 -6.52 0.68 -6.29
N ALA A 110 -7.78 0.32 -6.06
CA ALA A 110 -8.20 -1.07 -6.08
C ALA A 110 -9.50 -1.31 -6.83
N VAL A 111 -9.62 -2.46 -7.48
CA VAL A 111 -10.92 -2.90 -8.01
C VAL A 111 -11.77 -3.49 -6.90
N THR A 112 -11.22 -4.41 -6.11
CA THR A 112 -11.95 -5.01 -4.98
C THR A 112 -11.11 -5.01 -3.71
N VAL A 113 -11.69 -4.46 -2.66
CA VAL A 113 -11.13 -4.41 -1.31
C VAL A 113 -12.13 -5.05 -0.36
N SER A 114 -11.75 -6.15 0.27
CA SER A 114 -12.64 -6.82 1.23
C SER A 114 -12.48 -6.28 2.65
N ARG A 115 -11.23 -6.09 3.13
CA ARG A 115 -10.92 -5.54 4.45
C ARG A 115 -9.62 -4.73 4.40
N THR A 116 -9.70 -3.43 4.69
CA THR A 116 -8.53 -2.59 5.00
C THR A 116 -8.59 -2.12 6.44
N TYR A 117 -7.42 -1.97 7.03
CA TYR A 117 -7.19 -1.21 8.25
C TYR A 117 -5.97 -0.35 7.98
N GLU A 118 -6.13 0.95 7.92
CA GLU A 118 -5.00 1.87 7.76
C GLU A 118 -4.96 2.82 8.95
N ALA A 119 -3.76 2.97 9.50
CA ALA A 119 -3.44 3.97 10.49
C ALA A 119 -2.31 4.82 9.93
N SER A 120 -2.50 6.14 9.87
CA SER A 120 -1.47 7.04 9.41
C SER A 120 -1.34 8.28 10.29
N ASP A 121 -0.09 8.61 10.62
CA ASP A 121 0.29 9.86 11.27
C ASP A 121 1.04 10.75 10.26
N ASN A 122 0.65 12.02 10.19
CA ASN A 122 1.28 13.03 9.32
C ASN A 122 1.23 12.71 7.82
N LEU A 123 0.04 12.42 7.30
CA LEU A 123 -0.18 12.21 5.88
C LEU A 123 -0.54 13.52 5.17
N ALA A 124 0.28 14.04 4.25
CA ALA A 124 -0.12 15.30 3.59
C ALA A 124 -1.26 15.10 2.59
N VAL A 125 -1.22 14.05 1.77
CA VAL A 125 -2.26 13.78 0.76
C VAL A 125 -2.59 12.30 0.68
N LEU A 126 -3.88 11.96 0.78
CA LEU A 126 -4.43 10.66 0.47
C LEU A 126 -5.36 10.75 -0.74
N VAL A 127 -5.09 9.92 -1.76
CA VAL A 127 -6.01 9.65 -2.87
C VAL A 127 -6.38 8.18 -2.84
N TYR A 128 -7.61 7.89 -2.48
CA TYR A 128 -8.13 6.52 -2.43
C TYR A 128 -9.21 6.32 -3.50
N PHE A 129 -9.04 5.29 -4.31
CA PHE A 129 -10.01 4.85 -5.29
C PHE A 129 -10.30 3.36 -5.11
N ALA A 130 -11.58 3.02 -4.94
CA ALA A 130 -12.05 1.64 -4.97
C ALA A 130 -13.29 1.48 -5.87
N VAL A 131 -13.38 0.39 -6.63
CA VAL A 131 -14.67 0.02 -7.26
C VAL A 131 -15.57 -0.64 -6.21
N THR A 132 -15.05 -1.58 -5.43
CA THR A 132 -15.79 -2.23 -4.35
C THR A 132 -14.96 -2.25 -3.08
N ALA A 133 -15.51 -1.73 -1.99
CA ALA A 133 -14.93 -1.72 -0.65
C ALA A 133 -15.94 -2.29 0.36
N SER A 134 -15.67 -3.46 0.93
CA SER A 134 -16.62 -4.10 1.84
C SER A 134 -16.47 -3.64 3.30
N GLN A 135 -15.24 -3.59 3.81
CA GLN A 135 -14.94 -3.13 5.18
C GLN A 135 -13.65 -2.32 5.14
N THR A 136 -13.72 -1.06 5.55
CA THR A 136 -12.56 -0.16 5.62
C THR A 136 -12.57 0.53 6.97
N TYR A 137 -11.40 0.60 7.59
CA TYR A 137 -11.18 1.24 8.88
C TYR A 137 -9.96 2.13 8.75
N GLU A 138 -10.18 3.43 8.84
CA GLU A 138 -9.16 4.45 8.58
C GLU A 138 -9.01 5.32 9.83
N ALA A 139 -7.79 5.42 10.35
CA ALA A 139 -7.43 6.34 11.42
C ALA A 139 -6.28 7.23 10.93
N LEU A 140 -6.60 8.47 10.54
CA LEU A 140 -5.66 9.38 9.90
C LEU A 140 -5.50 10.64 10.74
N ASP A 141 -4.33 10.84 11.32
CA ASP A 141 -3.94 12.05 12.05
C ASP A 141 -3.10 12.97 11.15
N ASN A 142 -3.32 14.28 11.29
CA ASN A 142 -2.63 15.33 10.54
C ASN A 142 -2.73 15.15 9.01
N LEU A 143 -3.94 14.81 8.54
CA LEU A 143 -4.21 14.65 7.11
C LEU A 143 -4.49 16.00 6.43
N ALA A 144 -3.65 16.50 5.52
CA ALA A 144 -4.00 17.79 4.90
C ALA A 144 -5.11 17.65 3.83
N VAL A 145 -5.04 16.64 2.96
CA VAL A 145 -5.98 16.46 1.84
C VAL A 145 -6.41 15.00 1.71
N LEU A 146 -7.72 14.77 1.69
CA LEU A 146 -8.33 13.49 1.36
C LEU A 146 -9.16 13.60 0.06
N VAL A 147 -8.83 12.75 -0.91
CA VAL A 147 -9.66 12.49 -2.09
C VAL A 147 -10.10 11.03 -2.05
N TYR A 148 -11.38 10.80 -1.82
CA TYR A 148 -11.95 9.46 -1.72
C TYR A 148 -12.97 9.22 -2.84
N PHE A 149 -12.80 8.12 -3.56
CA PHE A 149 -13.74 7.66 -4.56
C PHE A 149 -14.07 6.19 -4.32
N ALA A 150 -15.35 5.87 -4.15
CA ALA A 150 -15.83 4.50 -4.11
C ALA A 150 -17.11 4.30 -4.92
N VAL A 151 -17.15 3.28 -5.77
CA VAL A 151 -18.39 2.94 -6.52
C VAL A 151 -19.35 2.14 -5.66
N THR A 152 -18.84 1.24 -4.81
CA THR A 152 -19.67 0.47 -3.87
C THR A 152 -18.92 0.35 -2.55
N ALA A 153 -19.53 0.83 -1.48
CA ALA A 153 -18.98 0.75 -0.13
C ALA A 153 -20.03 0.15 0.82
N SER A 154 -19.67 -0.91 1.56
CA SER A 154 -20.63 -1.56 2.49
C SER A 154 -20.47 -1.11 3.94
N GLN A 155 -19.25 -1.01 4.45
CA GLN A 155 -18.96 -0.54 5.80
C GLN A 155 -17.64 0.25 5.81
N THR A 156 -17.72 1.52 6.16
CA THR A 156 -16.56 2.39 6.30
C THR A 156 -16.59 3.05 7.69
N TYR A 157 -15.44 3.06 8.36
CA TYR A 157 -15.25 3.74 9.64
C TYR A 157 -14.02 4.61 9.52
N GLU A 158 -14.20 5.93 9.66
CA GLU A 158 -13.13 6.90 9.49
C GLU A 158 -13.00 7.74 10.76
N ALA A 159 -11.79 7.83 11.29
CA ALA A 159 -11.39 8.78 12.32
C ALA A 159 -10.32 9.69 11.71
N LEU A 160 -10.73 10.91 11.37
CA LEU A 160 -9.87 11.90 10.72
C LEU A 160 -9.62 13.05 11.69
N ASP A 161 -8.36 13.37 11.96
CA ASP A 161 -7.96 14.55 12.73
C ASP A 161 -7.13 15.51 11.86
N ASN A 162 -7.27 16.81 12.15
CA ASN A 162 -6.58 17.90 11.47
C ASN A 162 -6.74 17.92 9.93
N LEU A 163 -7.94 17.53 9.45
CA LEU A 163 -8.29 17.52 8.03
C LEU A 163 -8.54 18.93 7.47
N ALA A 164 -7.75 19.35 6.48
CA ALA A 164 -7.95 20.64 5.82
C ALA A 164 -8.91 20.56 4.62
N VAL A 165 -8.83 19.50 3.80
CA VAL A 165 -9.63 19.34 2.57
C VAL A 165 -10.15 17.92 2.44
N LEU A 166 -11.47 17.79 2.23
CA LEU A 166 -12.14 16.53 1.89
C LEU A 166 -12.86 16.63 0.54
N VAL A 167 -12.57 15.70 -0.36
CA VAL A 167 -13.29 15.48 -1.61
C VAL A 167 -13.76 14.03 -1.66
N CYS A 168 -15.06 13.79 -1.56
CA CYS A 168 -15.62 12.45 -1.53
C CYS A 168 -16.65 12.24 -2.65
N TYR A 169 -16.46 11.16 -3.43
CA TYR A 169 -17.38 10.68 -4.46
C TYR A 169 -17.73 9.23 -4.15
N CYS A 170 -18.78 9.03 -3.36
CA CYS A 170 -19.31 7.70 -3.07
C CYS A 170 -20.63 7.53 -3.84
N PHE A 171 -20.79 6.43 -4.57
CA PHE A 171 -22.07 6.03 -5.14
C PHE A 171 -22.69 4.96 -4.24
N PRO A 172 -23.38 5.32 -3.16
CA PRO A 172 -24.14 4.32 -2.42
C PRO A 172 -25.24 3.78 -3.33
N ASP A 173 -25.23 2.46 -3.53
CA ASP A 173 -26.26 1.64 -4.16
C ASP A 173 -26.46 1.76 -5.68
N LEU A 174 -26.15 0.65 -6.37
CA LEU A 174 -26.66 0.27 -7.70
C LEU A 174 -27.19 -1.16 -7.63
#